data_AF-G0QLH1-F1
#
_entry.id   AF-G0QLH1-F1
#
_cell.length_a   1.000
_cell.length_b   1.000
_cell.length_c   1.000
_cell.angle_alpha   90.00
_cell.angle_beta   90.00
_cell.angle_gamma   90.00
#
_symmetry.space_group_name_H-M   'P 1'
#
loop_
_entity.id
_entity.type
_entity.pdbx_description
1 polymer ?
#
loop_
_entity_poly.entity_id
_entity_poly.type
_entity_poly.pdbx_seq_one_letter_code
_entity_poly.pdbx_strand_id
1 'polypeptide(L)'
;MDKKDRRILEADELDALQQQKEEQKYKQKKKKQQQEENQLEEEEEDEEFDSFIVQDDAPISQEQDENNENSQIEQLRAKQNYENSILEFLNFLFHILNLDPKINEEIIVIKRNCLKMLKINDFQKIAEYKEPCIILKIQDVVCKNCLHVIELDVFRDLWVCQECSIPYDKYYLENKLIQEIQNEITLYQIQDLYCVKCFGVKDDYLSVNCPGCSTGYKVNIDSNVTPLIGIDGVKVRNSLLLLAEKNQFSVLKHVILNSWKLM
;
A
#
# COMPACT_ATOMS: atom_id res chain seq x y z
N MET A 1 31.80 -68.98 3.07
CA MET A 1 31.54 -67.57 2.70
C MET A 1 32.85 -66.90 2.37
N ASP A 2 32.93 -66.43 1.14
CA ASP A 2 34.12 -65.88 0.51
C ASP A 2 34.47 -64.50 1.08
N LYS A 3 35.73 -64.06 0.90
CA LYS A 3 36.18 -62.69 1.26
C LYS A 3 35.36 -61.59 0.58
N LYS A 4 34.62 -61.93 -0.48
CA LYS A 4 33.70 -61.04 -1.20
C LYS A 4 32.41 -60.79 -0.42
N ASP A 5 31.89 -61.82 0.27
CA ASP A 5 30.64 -61.74 1.04
C ASP A 5 30.79 -60.88 2.30
N ARG A 6 31.99 -60.86 2.92
CA ARG A 6 32.28 -60.00 4.07
C ARG A 6 32.33 -58.51 3.74
N ARG A 7 32.81 -58.15 2.55
CA ARG A 7 32.85 -56.74 2.10
C ARG A 7 31.49 -56.21 1.70
N ILE A 8 30.58 -57.09 1.29
CA ILE A 8 29.19 -56.73 0.98
C ILE A 8 28.45 -56.41 2.30
N LEU A 9 28.64 -57.25 3.33
CA LEU A 9 28.08 -57.01 4.67
C LEU A 9 28.60 -55.70 5.31
N GLU A 10 29.89 -55.40 5.18
CA GLU A 10 30.46 -54.13 5.69
C GLU A 10 29.96 -52.89 4.92
N ALA A 11 29.64 -53.03 3.63
CA ALA A 11 29.07 -51.95 2.82
C ALA A 11 27.58 -51.71 3.18
N ASP A 12 26.83 -52.78 3.41
CA ASP A 12 25.42 -52.69 3.83
C ASP A 12 25.28 -52.05 5.23
N GLU A 13 26.24 -52.30 6.14
CA GLU A 13 26.29 -51.67 7.47
C GLU A 13 26.61 -50.16 7.39
N LEU A 14 27.48 -49.75 6.46
CA LEU A 14 27.80 -48.34 6.22
C LEU A 14 26.61 -47.57 5.62
N ASP A 15 25.89 -48.17 4.68
CA ASP A 15 24.69 -47.58 4.09
C ASP A 15 23.55 -47.43 5.10
N ALA A 16 23.38 -48.41 6.00
CA ALA A 16 22.40 -48.33 7.09
C ALA A 16 22.72 -47.19 8.09
N LEU A 17 24.01 -47.00 8.42
CA LEU A 17 24.48 -45.88 9.25
C LEU A 17 24.25 -44.52 8.58
N GLN A 18 24.34 -44.48 7.25
CA GLN A 18 24.14 -43.26 6.47
C GLN A 18 22.64 -42.88 6.44
N GLN A 19 21.76 -43.87 6.26
CA GLN A 19 20.30 -43.68 6.34
C GLN A 19 19.85 -43.21 7.74
N GLN A 20 20.41 -43.77 8.82
CA GLN A 20 20.10 -43.31 10.18
C GLN A 20 20.49 -41.84 10.44
N LYS A 21 21.60 -41.37 9.85
CA LYS A 21 22.02 -39.95 9.96
C LYS A 21 21.10 -39.02 9.18
N GLU A 22 20.58 -39.45 8.03
CA GLU A 22 19.63 -38.67 7.24
C GLU A 22 18.26 -38.56 7.94
N GLU A 23 17.79 -39.65 8.56
CA GLU A 23 16.57 -39.61 9.38
C GLU A 23 16.71 -38.69 10.60
N GLN A 24 17.87 -38.67 11.26
CA GLN A 24 18.14 -37.75 12.37
C GLN A 24 18.13 -36.29 11.92
N LYS A 25 18.70 -35.99 10.74
CA LYS A 25 18.65 -34.64 10.14
C LYS A 25 17.21 -34.22 9.80
N TYR A 26 16.41 -35.14 9.25
CA TYR A 26 15.01 -34.87 8.96
C TYR A 26 14.19 -34.56 10.23
N LYS A 27 14.39 -35.34 11.30
CA LYS A 27 13.74 -35.11 12.61
C LYS A 27 14.15 -33.77 13.24
N GLN A 28 15.40 -33.36 13.11
CA GLN A 28 15.86 -32.04 13.58
C GLN A 28 15.27 -30.88 12.77
N LYS A 29 15.14 -31.03 11.45
CA LYS A 29 14.54 -30.00 10.58
C LYS A 29 13.05 -29.81 10.89
N LYS A 30 12.34 -30.90 11.15
CA LYS A 30 10.92 -30.86 11.53
C LYS A 30 10.68 -30.21 12.90
N LYS A 31 11.58 -30.44 13.88
CA LYS A 31 11.54 -29.74 15.18
C LYS A 31 11.79 -28.23 15.05
N LYS A 32 12.65 -27.79 14.12
CA LYS A 32 12.85 -26.36 13.85
C LYS A 32 11.62 -25.70 13.23
N GLN A 33 10.99 -26.35 12.25
CA GLN A 33 9.71 -25.85 11.70
C GLN A 33 8.63 -25.73 12.77
N GLN A 34 8.53 -26.72 13.68
CA GLN A 34 7.57 -26.67 14.77
C GLN A 34 7.87 -25.58 15.81
N GLN A 35 9.14 -25.21 16.00
CA GLN A 35 9.52 -24.08 16.84
C GLN A 35 9.25 -22.74 16.18
N GLU A 36 9.39 -22.64 14.86
CA GLU A 36 9.03 -21.45 14.06
C GLU A 36 7.50 -21.26 14.00
N GLU A 37 6.73 -22.34 13.88
CA GLU A 37 5.26 -22.31 13.92
C GLU A 37 4.75 -21.86 15.31
N ASN A 38 5.31 -22.40 16.41
CA ASN A 38 4.92 -21.97 17.76
C ASN A 38 5.29 -20.50 18.07
N GLN A 39 6.34 -19.96 17.44
CA GLN A 39 6.70 -18.54 17.60
C GLN A 39 5.74 -17.61 16.85
N LEU A 40 5.22 -18.05 15.70
CA LEU A 40 4.17 -17.32 14.98
C LEU A 40 2.83 -17.36 15.73
N GLU A 41 2.51 -18.46 16.42
CA GLU A 41 1.33 -18.53 17.30
C GLU A 41 1.46 -17.59 18.53
N GLU A 42 2.66 -17.44 19.12
CA GLU A 42 2.91 -16.45 20.19
C GLU A 42 2.77 -14.99 19.70
N GLU A 43 3.12 -14.69 18.44
CA GLU A 43 2.92 -13.36 17.83
C GLU A 43 1.43 -13.07 17.52
N GLU A 44 0.63 -14.10 17.23
CA GLU A 44 -0.82 -13.97 17.01
C GLU A 44 -1.62 -13.74 18.31
N GLU A 45 -1.17 -14.26 19.46
CA GLU A 45 -1.83 -14.02 20.75
C GLU A 45 -1.64 -12.58 21.28
N ASP A 46 -0.55 -11.89 20.90
CA ASP A 46 -0.31 -10.49 21.27
C ASP A 46 -1.23 -9.51 20.51
N GLU A 47 -1.75 -9.89 19.32
CA GLU A 47 -2.72 -9.09 18.56
C GLU A 47 -4.17 -9.16 19.14
N GLU A 48 -4.50 -10.16 19.96
CA GLU A 48 -5.84 -10.32 20.56
C GLU A 48 -6.06 -9.51 21.85
N PHE A 49 -5.04 -8.83 22.41
CA PHE A 49 -5.14 -8.04 23.64
C PHE A 49 -5.59 -6.57 23.43
N ASP A 50 -6.00 -6.18 22.22
CA ASP A 50 -6.50 -4.83 21.90
C ASP A 50 -7.92 -4.53 22.42
N SER A 51 -8.43 -5.35 23.36
CA SER A 51 -9.70 -5.13 24.05
C SER A 51 -9.52 -4.85 25.55
N PHE A 52 -9.09 -3.63 25.93
CA PHE A 52 -9.41 -3.11 27.26
C PHE A 52 -9.48 -1.57 27.31
N ILE A 53 -10.69 -1.07 27.58
CA ILE A 53 -11.08 0.33 27.69
C ILE A 53 -10.39 1.00 28.88
N VAL A 54 -9.71 2.14 28.67
CA VAL A 54 -9.34 3.05 29.76
C VAL A 54 -10.39 4.14 29.89
N GLN A 55 -11.09 4.09 31.02
CA GLN A 55 -11.92 5.18 31.57
C GLN A 55 -11.00 6.30 32.04
N ASP A 56 -11.27 7.54 31.65
CA ASP A 56 -10.84 8.72 32.42
C ASP A 56 -11.89 9.83 32.29
N ASP A 57 -12.55 10.10 33.41
CA ASP A 57 -13.53 11.16 33.63
C ASP A 57 -12.83 12.50 33.91
N ALA A 58 -12.97 13.50 33.03
CA ALA A 58 -12.93 14.92 33.39
C ALA A 58 -13.56 15.81 32.28
N PRO A 59 -14.30 16.89 32.62
CA PRO A 59 -15.27 17.50 31.71
C PRO A 59 -14.63 18.58 30.82
N ILE A 60 -14.66 18.39 29.51
CA ILE A 60 -14.29 19.42 28.52
C ILE A 60 -15.58 19.90 27.86
N SER A 61 -16.12 21.00 28.38
CA SER A 61 -17.17 21.77 27.73
C SER A 61 -16.59 22.52 26.52
N GLN A 62 -17.19 22.28 25.34
CA GLN A 62 -17.20 23.12 24.12
C GLN A 62 -16.15 22.92 23.00
N GLU A 63 -15.31 21.88 23.01
CA GLU A 63 -14.35 21.59 21.89
C GLU A 63 -14.67 20.32 21.07
N GLN A 64 -15.87 19.76 21.21
CA GLN A 64 -16.16 18.41 20.69
C GLN A 64 -16.57 18.34 19.20
N ASP A 65 -16.97 19.45 18.58
CA ASP A 65 -17.49 19.41 17.20
C ASP A 65 -16.39 19.58 16.13
N GLU A 66 -15.40 20.46 16.34
CA GLU A 66 -14.31 20.67 15.37
C GLU A 66 -13.27 19.53 15.36
N ASN A 67 -13.03 18.90 16.51
CA ASN A 67 -12.10 17.77 16.62
C ASN A 67 -12.60 16.50 15.91
N ASN A 68 -13.91 16.34 15.78
CA ASN A 68 -14.52 15.17 15.15
C ASN A 68 -14.55 15.28 13.61
N GLU A 69 -14.70 16.51 13.07
CA GLU A 69 -14.61 16.73 11.62
C GLU A 69 -13.18 16.57 11.11
N ASN A 70 -12.18 17.03 11.88
CA ASN A 70 -10.77 16.93 11.53
C ASN A 70 -10.26 15.47 11.58
N SER A 71 -10.65 14.69 12.58
CA SER A 71 -10.27 13.27 12.67
C SER A 71 -10.82 12.44 11.49
N GLN A 72 -12.05 12.74 11.03
CA GLN A 72 -12.65 12.08 9.87
C GLN A 72 -11.99 12.50 8.54
N ILE A 73 -11.53 13.75 8.42
CA ILE A 73 -10.79 14.24 7.25
C ILE A 73 -9.38 13.62 7.18
N GLU A 74 -8.73 13.43 8.32
CA GLU A 74 -7.46 12.71 8.40
C GLU A 74 -7.62 11.23 7.97
N GLN A 75 -8.68 10.57 8.41
CA GLN A 75 -9.01 9.20 7.98
C GLN A 75 -9.30 9.08 6.48
N LEU A 76 -9.92 10.10 5.87
CA LEU A 76 -10.18 10.14 4.43
C LEU A 76 -8.89 10.22 3.60
N ARG A 77 -7.89 10.96 4.11
CA ARG A 77 -6.64 11.27 3.39
C ARG A 77 -5.55 10.23 3.61
N ALA A 78 -5.55 9.55 4.75
CA ALA A 78 -4.46 8.68 5.18
C ALA A 78 -4.28 7.46 4.25
N LYS A 79 -3.11 7.39 3.62
CA LYS A 79 -2.64 6.24 2.84
C LYS A 79 -2.16 5.11 3.75
N GLN A 80 -1.66 5.43 4.94
CA GLN A 80 -1.09 4.46 5.89
C GLN A 80 -1.52 4.78 7.32
N ASN A 81 -1.62 3.73 8.14
CA ASN A 81 -1.72 3.88 9.58
C ASN A 81 -0.32 4.04 10.14
N TYR A 82 -0.13 5.09 10.93
CA TYR A 82 1.16 5.43 11.51
C TYR A 82 1.17 5.09 12.99
N GLU A 83 1.97 4.11 13.38
CA GLU A 83 2.09 3.66 14.78
C GLU A 83 3.03 4.55 15.59
N ASN A 84 4.04 5.15 14.95
CA ASN A 84 5.04 5.99 15.60
C ASN A 84 5.12 7.37 14.95
N SER A 85 4.41 8.34 15.53
CA SER A 85 4.34 9.72 15.04
C SER A 85 5.72 10.40 14.95
N ILE A 86 6.69 10.03 15.80
CA ILE A 86 8.03 10.63 15.81
C ILE A 86 8.84 10.18 14.60
N LEU A 87 8.79 8.88 14.29
CA LEU A 87 9.48 8.32 13.13
C LEU A 87 8.98 8.96 11.83
N GLU A 88 7.67 9.12 11.73
CA GLU A 88 7.06 9.70 10.54
C GLU A 88 7.43 11.17 10.40
N PHE A 89 7.36 11.94 11.49
CA PHE A 89 7.84 13.32 11.48
C PHE A 89 9.28 13.42 10.96
N LEU A 90 10.18 12.54 11.40
CA LEU A 90 11.55 12.50 10.89
C LEU A 90 11.59 12.13 9.40
N ASN A 91 10.82 11.14 8.97
CA ASN A 91 10.72 10.76 7.57
C ASN A 91 10.25 11.93 6.69
N PHE A 92 9.21 12.65 7.11
CA PHE A 92 8.71 13.87 6.45
C PHE A 92 9.78 14.97 6.39
N LEU A 93 10.37 15.29 7.53
CA LEU A 93 11.36 16.36 7.63
C LEU A 93 12.56 16.08 6.73
N PHE A 94 13.12 14.86 6.79
CA PHE A 94 14.25 14.50 5.96
C PHE A 94 13.88 14.36 4.49
N HIS A 95 12.66 13.97 4.15
CA HIS A 95 12.19 13.99 2.75
C HIS A 95 12.19 15.41 2.19
N ILE A 96 11.66 16.38 2.93
CA ILE A 96 11.64 17.79 2.53
C ILE A 96 13.07 18.35 2.43
N LEU A 97 13.93 18.07 3.41
CA LEU A 97 15.30 18.56 3.41
C LEU A 97 16.12 17.98 2.23
N ASN A 98 15.85 16.74 1.82
CA ASN A 98 16.50 16.10 0.66
C ASN A 98 16.14 16.74 -0.69
N LEU A 99 15.18 17.69 -0.73
CA LEU A 99 14.87 18.45 -1.94
C LEU A 99 16.00 19.41 -2.32
N ASP A 100 16.85 19.82 -1.37
CA ASP A 100 18.04 20.64 -1.65
C ASP A 100 19.29 19.75 -1.83
N PRO A 101 19.83 19.64 -3.06
CA PRO A 101 20.96 18.76 -3.34
C PRO A 101 22.25 19.16 -2.62
N LYS A 102 22.37 20.38 -2.09
CA LYS A 102 23.59 20.88 -1.45
C LYS A 102 23.84 20.30 -0.06
N ILE A 103 22.80 19.82 0.61
CA ILE A 103 22.84 19.37 2.02
C ILE A 103 22.59 17.86 2.17
N ASN A 104 22.51 17.12 1.05
CA ASN A 104 22.14 15.71 1.05
C ASN A 104 23.11 14.82 1.83
N GLU A 105 24.41 15.09 1.76
CA GLU A 105 25.42 14.28 2.46
C GLU A 105 25.29 14.42 3.99
N GLU A 106 25.08 15.64 4.47
CA GLU A 106 24.87 15.94 5.87
C GLU A 106 23.55 15.36 6.38
N ILE A 107 22.48 15.47 5.59
CA ILE A 107 21.16 14.91 5.92
C ILE A 107 21.24 13.39 6.13
N ILE A 108 21.96 12.66 5.27
CA ILE A 108 22.10 11.20 5.40
C ILE A 108 22.74 10.83 6.75
N VAL A 109 23.75 11.59 7.19
CA VAL A 109 24.42 11.35 8.48
C VAL A 109 23.48 11.66 9.65
N ILE A 110 22.73 12.76 9.58
CA ILE A 110 21.79 13.14 10.64
C ILE A 110 20.64 12.13 10.73
N LYS A 111 20.07 11.72 9.59
CA LYS A 111 18.99 10.72 9.54
C LYS A 111 19.42 9.40 10.19
N ARG A 112 20.63 8.90 9.88
CA ARG A 112 21.23 7.72 10.53
C ARG A 112 21.31 7.87 12.04
N ASN A 113 21.74 9.03 12.53
CA ASN A 113 21.90 9.26 13.95
C ASN A 113 20.53 9.34 14.66
N CYS A 114 19.54 9.97 14.04
CA CYS A 114 18.16 10.01 14.56
C CYS A 114 17.52 8.61 14.60
N LEU A 115 17.67 7.81 13.53
CA LEU A 115 17.14 6.45 13.49
C LEU A 115 17.79 5.53 14.54
N LYS A 116 19.11 5.69 14.77
CA LYS A 116 19.81 5.01 15.88
C LYS A 116 19.24 5.37 17.25
N MET A 117 18.85 6.63 17.48
CA MET A 117 18.21 7.03 18.74
C MET A 117 16.85 6.35 18.93
N LEU A 118 16.13 6.11 17.84
CA LEU A 118 14.86 5.38 17.84
C LEU A 118 15.03 3.86 17.80
N LYS A 119 16.27 3.33 17.79
CA LYS A 119 16.58 1.91 17.64
C LYS A 119 16.03 1.28 16.35
N ILE A 120 15.89 2.08 15.29
CA ILE A 120 15.41 1.65 13.98
C ILE A 120 16.60 1.61 13.02
N ASN A 121 16.65 0.60 12.16
CA ASN A 121 17.68 0.48 11.15
C ASN A 121 17.28 1.25 9.88
N ASP A 122 18.22 1.99 9.30
CA ASP A 122 18.04 2.74 8.05
C ASP A 122 17.54 1.90 6.86
N PHE A 123 17.86 0.60 6.85
CA PHE A 123 17.48 -0.31 5.77
C PHE A 123 16.10 -0.94 5.96
N GLN A 124 15.42 -0.65 7.07
CA GLN A 124 14.05 -1.13 7.27
C GLN A 124 13.09 -0.32 6.41
N LYS A 125 12.09 -1.00 5.83
CA LYS A 125 11.02 -0.37 5.04
C LYS A 125 10.19 0.66 5.83
N ILE A 126 10.31 0.67 7.16
CA ILE A 126 9.63 1.62 8.05
C ILE A 126 10.42 2.96 8.13
N ALA A 127 11.73 2.92 7.86
CA ALA A 127 12.60 4.11 7.83
C ALA A 127 12.59 4.85 6.48
N GLU A 128 11.93 4.28 5.47
CA GLU A 128 11.74 4.90 4.17
C GLU A 128 10.55 5.87 4.22
N TYR A 129 10.70 7.05 3.63
CA TYR A 129 9.60 7.98 3.46
C TYR A 129 8.55 7.36 2.55
N LYS A 130 7.28 7.46 2.97
CA LYS A 130 6.13 7.04 2.18
C LYS A 130 5.13 8.18 2.14
N GLU A 131 4.56 8.40 0.96
CA GLU A 131 3.56 9.44 0.77
C GLU A 131 2.37 9.22 1.72
N PRO A 132 2.01 10.20 2.57
CA PRO A 132 0.96 10.04 3.58
C PRO A 132 -0.44 10.08 3.01
N CYS A 133 -0.60 10.79 1.90
CA CYS A 133 -1.91 11.17 1.42
C CYS A 133 -2.23 10.40 0.15
N ILE A 134 -3.48 9.95 0.08
CA ILE A 134 -4.08 9.57 -1.19
C ILE A 134 -4.26 10.84 -2.01
N ILE A 135 -3.67 10.86 -3.20
CA ILE A 135 -3.78 11.96 -4.15
C ILE A 135 -4.75 11.50 -5.23
N LEU A 136 -5.92 12.14 -5.30
CA LEU A 136 -6.87 11.94 -6.37
C LEU A 136 -7.23 13.32 -6.91
N LYS A 137 -6.84 13.58 -8.16
CA LYS A 137 -7.02 14.87 -8.79
C LYS A 137 -8.04 14.78 -9.91
N ILE A 138 -8.98 15.72 -9.91
CA ILE A 138 -9.92 15.91 -11.01
C ILE A 138 -9.34 16.99 -11.94
N GLN A 139 -9.24 16.66 -13.22
CA GLN A 139 -8.79 17.61 -14.23
C GLN A 139 -9.95 18.48 -14.75
N ASP A 140 -9.61 19.69 -15.18
CA ASP A 140 -10.51 20.62 -15.85
C ASP A 140 -11.79 20.93 -15.06
N VAL A 141 -11.64 21.33 -13.79
CA VAL A 141 -12.75 21.82 -12.96
C VAL A 141 -13.00 23.28 -13.30
N VAL A 142 -14.11 23.55 -13.99
CA VAL A 142 -14.51 24.90 -14.43
C VAL A 142 -15.43 25.56 -13.41
N CYS A 143 -15.08 26.76 -12.95
CA CYS A 143 -15.97 27.58 -12.12
C CYS A 143 -17.11 28.18 -12.95
N LYS A 144 -18.37 27.93 -12.55
CA LYS A 144 -19.55 28.49 -13.23
C LYS A 144 -19.64 30.03 -13.16
N ASN A 145 -18.96 30.67 -12.19
CA ASN A 145 -19.04 32.12 -11.97
C ASN A 145 -17.93 32.92 -12.68
N CYS A 146 -16.67 32.55 -12.49
CA CYS A 146 -15.53 33.27 -13.09
C CYS A 146 -14.88 32.54 -14.28
N LEU A 147 -15.35 31.34 -14.63
CA LEU A 147 -14.80 30.50 -15.72
C LEU A 147 -13.34 30.08 -15.53
N HIS A 148 -12.79 30.28 -14.34
CA HIS A 148 -11.47 29.80 -13.98
C HIS A 148 -11.44 28.26 -13.98
N VAL A 149 -10.36 27.69 -14.51
CA VAL A 149 -10.18 26.25 -14.67
C VAL A 149 -9.01 25.81 -13.79
N ILE A 150 -9.26 24.82 -12.94
CA ILE A 150 -8.23 24.26 -12.05
C ILE A 150 -8.18 22.74 -12.14
N GLU A 151 -7.05 22.20 -11.71
CA GLU A 151 -6.94 20.84 -11.22
C GLU A 151 -7.32 20.85 -9.73
N LEU A 152 -8.26 20.00 -9.31
CA LEU A 152 -8.76 19.95 -7.93
C LEU A 152 -8.39 18.61 -7.29
N ASP A 153 -7.64 18.64 -6.18
CA ASP A 153 -7.44 17.47 -5.34
C ASP A 153 -8.65 17.23 -4.44
N VAL A 154 -9.30 16.09 -4.64
CA VAL A 154 -10.58 15.73 -4.02
C VAL A 154 -10.46 15.68 -2.50
N PHE A 155 -9.34 15.17 -2.01
CA PHE A 155 -9.14 14.94 -0.59
C PHE A 155 -8.50 16.14 0.08
N ARG A 156 -7.53 16.81 -0.56
CA ARG A 156 -6.76 17.90 0.06
C ARG A 156 -7.38 19.28 -0.11
N ASP A 157 -7.92 19.60 -1.27
CA ASP A 157 -8.36 20.96 -1.58
C ASP A 157 -9.73 21.28 -1.00
N LEU A 158 -9.94 22.55 -0.66
CA LEU A 158 -11.27 23.07 -0.39
C LEU A 158 -12.05 23.09 -1.71
N TRP A 159 -13.30 22.63 -1.70
CA TRP A 159 -14.15 22.60 -2.89
C TRP A 159 -14.75 23.98 -3.20
N VAL A 160 -13.88 24.97 -3.31
CA VAL A 160 -14.18 26.36 -3.62
C VAL A 160 -13.26 26.86 -4.72
N CYS A 161 -13.73 27.82 -5.52
CA CYS A 161 -12.90 28.44 -6.53
C CYS A 161 -11.79 29.29 -5.90
N GLN A 162 -10.56 29.20 -6.39
CA GLN A 162 -9.43 29.98 -5.86
C GLN A 162 -9.52 31.48 -6.16
N GLU A 163 -10.20 31.89 -7.23
CA GLU A 163 -10.35 33.31 -7.60
C GLU A 163 -11.55 33.99 -6.96
N CYS A 164 -12.73 33.36 -7.00
CA CYS A 164 -13.97 33.97 -6.52
C CYS A 164 -14.48 33.39 -5.19
N SER A 165 -13.81 32.38 -4.64
CA SER A 165 -14.15 31.71 -3.38
C SER A 165 -15.57 31.11 -3.33
N ILE A 166 -16.23 30.97 -4.47
CA ILE A 166 -17.56 30.36 -4.58
C ILE A 166 -17.41 28.84 -4.49
N PRO A 167 -18.23 28.15 -3.68
CA PRO A 167 -18.21 26.70 -3.60
C PRO A 167 -18.62 26.07 -4.93
N TYR A 168 -17.92 24.99 -5.31
CA TYR A 168 -18.31 24.20 -6.46
C TYR A 168 -19.62 23.46 -6.20
N ASP A 169 -20.38 23.30 -7.27
CA ASP A 169 -21.61 22.52 -7.23
C ASP A 169 -21.28 21.04 -6.98
N LYS A 170 -21.82 20.50 -5.88
CA LYS A 170 -21.63 19.13 -5.44
C LYS A 170 -22.00 18.10 -6.52
N TYR A 171 -23.08 18.32 -7.26
CA TYR A 171 -23.50 17.40 -8.33
C TYR A 171 -22.56 17.46 -9.55
N TYR A 172 -22.01 18.64 -9.83
CA TYR A 172 -20.99 18.80 -10.87
C TYR A 172 -19.70 18.05 -10.51
N LEU A 173 -19.24 18.18 -9.26
CA LEU A 173 -18.08 17.44 -8.77
C LEU A 173 -18.33 15.93 -8.74
N GLU A 174 -19.52 15.47 -8.31
CA GLU A 174 -19.90 14.06 -8.32
C GLU A 174 -19.80 13.47 -9.73
N ASN A 175 -20.35 14.14 -10.74
CA ASN A 175 -20.28 13.68 -12.13
C ASN A 175 -18.84 13.66 -12.67
N LYS A 176 -18.03 14.66 -12.34
CA LYS A 176 -16.62 14.69 -12.70
C LYS A 176 -15.85 13.52 -12.08
N LEU A 177 -16.07 13.23 -10.80
CA LEU A 177 -15.49 12.06 -10.13
C LEU A 177 -15.88 10.74 -10.81
N ILE A 178 -17.16 10.59 -11.16
CA ILE A 178 -17.64 9.40 -11.87
C ILE A 178 -16.95 9.25 -13.23
N GLN A 179 -16.79 10.35 -13.97
CA GLN A 179 -16.08 10.36 -15.24
C GLN A 179 -14.62 9.94 -15.09
N GLU A 180 -13.89 10.47 -14.10
CA GLU A 180 -12.51 10.07 -13.83
C GLU A 180 -12.40 8.58 -13.52
N ILE A 181 -13.27 8.05 -12.67
CA ILE A 181 -13.30 6.61 -12.34
C ILE A 181 -13.54 5.78 -13.61
N GLN A 182 -14.51 6.16 -14.45
CA GLN A 182 -14.82 5.45 -15.69
C GLN A 182 -13.67 5.52 -16.70
N ASN A 183 -13.00 6.67 -16.79
CA ASN A 183 -11.84 6.86 -17.65
C ASN A 183 -10.69 5.97 -17.20
N GLU A 184 -10.36 5.94 -15.89
CA GLU A 184 -9.31 5.07 -15.36
C GLU A 184 -9.61 3.58 -15.61
N ILE A 185 -10.85 3.14 -15.39
CA ILE A 185 -11.28 1.77 -15.70
C ILE A 185 -11.08 1.46 -17.18
N THR A 186 -11.49 2.38 -18.05
CA THR A 186 -11.36 2.22 -19.50
C THR A 186 -9.90 2.13 -19.90
N LEU A 187 -9.05 3.03 -19.39
CA LEU A 187 -7.60 3.03 -19.64
C LEU A 187 -6.96 1.72 -19.19
N TYR A 188 -7.35 1.20 -18.02
CA TYR A 188 -6.88 -0.09 -17.54
C TYR A 188 -7.29 -1.27 -18.44
N GLN A 189 -8.50 -1.23 -19.00
CA GLN A 189 -9.00 -2.28 -19.90
C GLN A 189 -8.32 -2.26 -21.27
N ILE A 190 -7.98 -1.08 -21.79
CA ILE A 190 -7.37 -0.92 -23.12
C ILE A 190 -5.84 -0.87 -23.09
N GLN A 191 -5.22 -0.91 -21.91
CA GLN A 191 -3.76 -0.79 -21.79
C GLN A 191 -3.03 -1.92 -22.50
N ASP A 192 -1.81 -1.62 -22.94
CA ASP A 192 -0.90 -2.61 -23.48
C ASP A 192 -0.36 -3.54 -22.39
N LEU A 193 -0.10 -4.78 -22.78
CA LEU A 193 0.57 -5.77 -21.95
C LEU A 193 2.04 -5.87 -22.35
N TYR A 194 2.92 -5.99 -21.36
CA TYR A 194 4.37 -6.03 -21.57
C TYR A 194 4.95 -7.37 -21.14
N CYS A 195 5.85 -7.94 -21.94
CA CYS A 195 6.54 -9.15 -21.54
C CYS A 195 7.42 -8.89 -20.31
N VAL A 196 7.34 -9.76 -19.32
CA VAL A 196 8.12 -9.62 -18.07
C VAL A 196 9.64 -9.66 -18.31
N LYS A 197 10.09 -10.35 -19.37
CA LYS A 197 11.52 -10.59 -19.63
C LYS A 197 12.13 -9.60 -20.64
N CYS A 198 11.52 -9.44 -21.82
CA CYS A 198 12.06 -8.59 -22.88
C CYS A 198 11.46 -7.18 -22.91
N PHE A 199 10.45 -6.90 -22.08
CA PHE A 199 9.70 -5.63 -22.05
C PHE A 199 9.05 -5.24 -23.38
N GLY A 200 8.95 -6.18 -24.33
CA GLY A 200 8.21 -5.98 -25.58
C GLY A 200 6.71 -5.88 -25.33
N VAL A 201 6.06 -5.00 -26.09
CA VAL A 201 4.59 -4.86 -26.12
C VAL A 201 3.97 -6.08 -26.76
N LYS A 202 2.86 -6.56 -26.21
CA LYS A 202 2.05 -7.63 -26.78
C LYS A 202 1.35 -7.13 -28.04
N ASP A 203 1.65 -7.77 -29.16
CA ASP A 203 1.11 -7.48 -30.49
C ASP A 203 -0.07 -8.39 -30.88
N ASP A 204 -0.24 -9.52 -30.19
CA ASP A 204 -1.29 -10.50 -30.46
C ASP A 204 -2.43 -10.47 -29.43
N TYR A 205 -3.64 -10.90 -29.81
CA TYR A 205 -4.74 -11.05 -28.85
C TYR A 205 -4.73 -12.38 -28.10
N LEU A 206 -4.31 -13.48 -28.76
CA LEU A 206 -4.49 -14.85 -28.25
C LEU A 206 -3.29 -15.42 -27.49
N SER A 207 -2.08 -14.91 -27.76
CA SER A 207 -0.85 -15.44 -27.16
C SER A 207 -0.82 -15.21 -25.65
N VAL A 208 -0.74 -16.29 -24.87
CA VAL A 208 -0.62 -16.22 -23.39
C VAL A 208 0.80 -15.84 -22.98
N ASN A 209 1.79 -16.30 -23.74
CA ASN A 209 3.21 -16.11 -23.47
C ASN A 209 3.87 -15.37 -24.63
N CYS A 210 4.96 -14.67 -24.34
CA CYS A 210 5.77 -14.01 -25.36
C CYS A 210 6.43 -15.06 -26.28
N PRO A 211 6.30 -14.93 -27.61
CA PRO A 211 6.84 -15.92 -28.56
C PRO A 211 8.37 -16.01 -28.50
N GLY A 212 9.07 -14.92 -28.18
CA GLY A 212 10.54 -14.91 -28.09
C GLY A 212 11.12 -15.33 -26.74
N CYS A 213 10.33 -15.25 -25.66
CA CYS A 213 10.82 -15.43 -24.28
C CYS A 213 10.07 -16.50 -23.48
N SER A 214 8.98 -17.05 -24.03
CA SER A 214 8.05 -18.00 -23.39
C SER A 214 7.54 -17.57 -22.00
N THR A 215 7.70 -16.30 -21.65
CA THR A 215 7.31 -15.73 -20.36
C THR A 215 5.95 -15.04 -20.50
N GLY A 216 5.18 -14.99 -19.42
CA GLY A 216 3.91 -14.27 -19.39
C GLY A 216 4.06 -12.75 -19.58
N TYR A 217 2.92 -12.10 -19.73
CA TYR A 217 2.80 -10.65 -19.82
C TYR A 217 2.32 -10.05 -18.49
N LYS A 218 2.66 -8.78 -18.27
CA LYS A 218 2.18 -7.96 -17.14
C LYS A 218 1.55 -6.66 -17.65
N VAL A 219 0.61 -6.14 -16.87
CA VAL A 219 0.07 -4.78 -17.03
C VAL A 219 1.10 -3.74 -16.57
N ASN A 220 0.99 -2.51 -17.07
CA ASN A 220 1.81 -1.40 -16.62
C ASN A 220 0.95 -0.47 -15.75
N ILE A 221 1.04 -0.65 -14.43
CA ILE A 221 0.28 0.14 -13.47
C ILE A 221 1.24 1.10 -12.77
N ASP A 222 1.15 2.39 -13.11
CA ASP A 222 1.83 3.45 -12.37
C ASP A 222 0.94 3.89 -11.20
N SER A 223 1.38 3.62 -9.97
CA SER A 223 0.63 3.96 -8.75
C SER A 223 0.35 5.45 -8.56
N ASN A 224 1.12 6.31 -9.24
CA ASN A 224 0.95 7.76 -9.21
C ASN A 224 -0.04 8.28 -10.25
N VAL A 225 -0.33 7.49 -11.29
CA VAL A 225 -1.18 7.87 -12.44
C VAL A 225 -2.55 7.22 -12.36
N THR A 226 -2.63 5.99 -11.83
CA THR A 226 -3.89 5.26 -11.63
C THR A 226 -4.08 4.90 -10.15
N PRO A 227 -4.35 5.90 -9.29
CA PRO A 227 -4.51 5.68 -7.85
C PRO A 227 -5.68 4.74 -7.52
N LEU A 228 -6.69 4.62 -8.41
CA LEU A 228 -7.87 3.79 -8.18
C LEU A 228 -7.63 2.29 -8.39
N ILE A 229 -6.67 1.93 -9.24
CA ILE A 229 -6.41 0.53 -9.66
C ILE A 229 -5.03 0.04 -9.17
N GLY A 230 -4.19 0.95 -8.69
CA GLY A 230 -2.89 0.64 -8.11
C GLY A 230 -2.95 -0.14 -6.80
N ILE A 231 -1.77 -0.34 -6.20
CA ILE A 231 -1.55 -1.06 -4.93
C ILE A 231 -2.44 -0.51 -3.79
N ASP A 232 -2.77 0.78 -3.86
CA ASP A 232 -3.57 1.49 -2.87
C ASP A 232 -5.08 1.53 -3.20
N GLY A 233 -5.52 0.90 -4.30
CA GLY A 233 -6.89 1.03 -4.82
C GLY A 233 -7.98 0.68 -3.81
N VAL A 234 -7.75 -0.31 -2.94
CA VAL A 234 -8.68 -0.67 -1.84
C VAL A 234 -8.86 0.49 -0.86
N LYS A 235 -7.78 1.19 -0.51
CA LYS A 235 -7.82 2.33 0.41
C LYS A 235 -8.49 3.53 -0.27
N VAL A 236 -8.13 3.82 -1.52
CA VAL A 236 -8.77 4.91 -2.30
C VAL A 236 -10.26 4.66 -2.43
N ARG A 237 -10.69 3.42 -2.64
CA ARG A 237 -12.10 3.03 -2.64
C ARG A 237 -12.79 3.32 -1.32
N ASN A 238 -12.19 2.93 -0.20
CA ASN A 238 -12.78 3.16 1.12
C ASN A 238 -12.88 4.66 1.42
N SER A 239 -11.84 5.44 1.10
CA SER A 239 -11.86 6.89 1.22
C SER A 239 -12.92 7.53 0.32
N LEU A 240 -13.10 7.06 -0.91
CA LEU A 240 -14.15 7.54 -1.81
C LEU A 240 -15.56 7.16 -1.34
N LEU A 241 -15.74 5.97 -0.75
CA LEU A 241 -17.01 5.57 -0.14
C LEU A 241 -17.37 6.49 1.02
N LEU A 242 -16.43 6.75 1.92
CA LEU A 242 -16.63 7.65 3.05
C LEU A 242 -16.87 9.09 2.58
N LEU A 243 -16.17 9.55 1.54
CA LEU A 243 -16.42 10.84 0.90
C LEU A 243 -17.84 10.92 0.33
N ALA A 244 -18.30 9.85 -0.34
CA ALA A 244 -19.63 9.78 -0.91
C ALA A 244 -20.72 9.80 0.18
N GLU A 245 -20.49 9.14 1.31
CA GLU A 245 -21.40 9.18 2.46
C GLU A 245 -21.46 10.58 3.09
N LYS A 246 -20.29 11.20 3.34
CA LYS A 246 -20.20 12.56 3.91
C LYS A 246 -20.89 13.61 3.03
N ASN A 247 -20.76 13.49 1.71
CA ASN A 247 -21.31 14.46 0.77
C ASN A 247 -22.68 14.07 0.18
N GLN A 248 -23.25 12.94 0.60
CA GLN A 248 -24.53 12.39 0.10
C GLN A 248 -24.54 12.11 -1.42
N PHE A 249 -23.40 11.66 -1.96
CA PHE A 249 -23.24 11.28 -3.36
C PHE A 249 -23.80 9.88 -3.64
N SER A 250 -25.10 9.83 -3.93
CA SER A 250 -25.81 8.57 -4.17
C SER A 250 -25.35 7.83 -5.43
N VAL A 251 -25.04 8.55 -6.50
CA VAL A 251 -24.66 7.96 -7.79
C VAL A 251 -23.22 7.45 -7.70
N LEU A 252 -22.32 8.25 -7.15
CA LEU A 252 -20.93 7.86 -6.94
C LEU A 252 -20.83 6.58 -6.09
N LYS A 253 -21.58 6.51 -4.98
CA LYS A 253 -21.64 5.31 -4.14
C LYS A 253 -22.08 4.07 -4.92
N HIS A 254 -23.11 4.20 -5.76
CA HIS A 254 -23.61 3.11 -6.58
C HIS A 254 -22.59 2.67 -7.64
N VAL A 255 -21.91 3.61 -8.30
CA VAL A 255 -20.86 3.30 -9.28
C VAL A 255 -19.74 2.53 -8.61
N ILE A 256 -19.22 3.03 -7.49
CA ILE A 256 -18.12 2.41 -6.71
C ILE A 256 -18.45 0.97 -6.29
N LEU A 257 -19.68 0.71 -5.84
CA LEU A 257 -20.08 -0.63 -5.37
C LEU A 257 -20.23 -1.65 -6.51
N ASN A 258 -20.51 -1.18 -7.73
CA ASN A 258 -20.77 -2.05 -8.88
C ASN A 258 -19.56 -2.22 -9.80
N SER A 259 -18.77 -1.16 -10.02
CA SER A 259 -17.60 -1.19 -10.89
C SER A 259 -16.49 -2.10 -10.34
N TRP A 260 -16.27 -2.08 -9.02
CA TRP A 260 -15.22 -2.84 -8.35
C TRP A 260 -15.62 -4.23 -7.86
N LYS A 261 -16.81 -4.74 -8.20
CA LYS A 261 -17.15 -6.16 -7.98
C LYS A 261 -16.52 -7.09 -9.03
N LEU A 262 -16.03 -6.53 -10.14
CA LEU A 262 -15.57 -7.25 -11.33
C LEU A 262 -14.05 -7.17 -11.54
N MET A 263 -13.32 -6.43 -10.71
CA MET A 263 -11.85 -6.44 -10.62
C MET A 263 -11.43 -7.33 -9.47
#